data_AF-A0A9E3AL93-F1
#
_entry.id   AF-A0A9E3AL93-F1
#
_cell.length_a   1.000
_cell.length_b   1.000
_cell.length_c   1.000
_cell.angle_alpha   90.00
_cell.angle_beta   90.00
_cell.angle_gamma   90.00
#
_symmetry.space_group_name_H-M   'P 1'
#
loop_
_entity.id
_entity.type
_entity.pdbx_description
1 polymer ?
#
loop_
_entity_poly.entity_id
_entity_poly.type
_entity_poly.pdbx_seq_one_letter_code
_entity_poly.pdbx_strand_id
1 'polypeptide(L)'
;MFTENAVYDLRPMEGPSTTAANRSCTFWADPATNHPIAHHVTNVVVTQDDDGTVWGISKVISHRVGGGGSAVYRSVVRRTPAGWRMAGRVAPIARAWTMFRPRAEPRQPRLASGQ
;
A
#
# COMPACT_ATOMS: atom_id res chain seq x y z
N MET A 1 -14.22 4.28 1.78
CA MET A 1 -13.00 3.82 2.51
C MET A 1 -12.32 4.98 3.24
N PHE A 2 -12.00 6.07 2.57
CA PHE A 2 -11.28 7.22 3.13
C PHE A 2 -12.22 8.27 3.77
N THR A 3 -11.69 9.09 4.69
CA THR A 3 -12.31 10.39 5.01
C THR A 3 -12.03 11.38 3.87
N GLU A 4 -12.84 12.43 3.74
CA GLU A 4 -12.70 13.44 2.69
C GLU A 4 -11.26 13.95 2.53
N ASN A 5 -10.60 14.26 3.65
CA ASN A 5 -9.24 14.82 3.69
C ASN A 5 -8.17 13.77 4.00
N ALA A 6 -8.40 12.50 3.68
CA ALA A 6 -7.45 11.45 4.03
C ALA A 6 -6.07 11.68 3.39
N VAL A 7 -5.01 11.45 4.17
CA VAL A 7 -3.63 11.45 3.65
C VAL A 7 -3.17 10.01 3.46
N TYR A 8 -2.65 9.71 2.28
CA TYR A 8 -2.12 8.39 1.95
C TYR A 8 -0.69 8.54 1.44
N ASP A 9 0.28 8.21 2.29
CA ASP A 9 1.69 8.46 2.05
C ASP A 9 2.46 7.16 1.76
N LEU A 10 2.81 6.97 0.49
CA LEU A 10 3.66 5.88 0.01
C LEU A 10 5.10 6.33 -0.27
N ARG A 11 5.51 7.55 0.10
CA ARG A 11 6.90 8.03 -0.10
C ARG A 11 7.95 7.13 0.57
N PRO A 12 7.71 6.55 1.76
CA PRO A 12 8.62 5.55 2.33
C PRO A 12 8.78 4.28 1.47
N MET A 13 7.92 4.10 0.47
CA MET A 13 7.98 3.02 -0.51
C MET A 13 8.55 3.45 -1.86
N GLU A 14 9.09 4.67 -1.98
CA GLU A 14 9.43 5.32 -3.25
C GLU A 14 8.19 5.61 -4.12
N GLY A 15 7.01 5.66 -3.50
CA GLY A 15 5.73 5.94 -4.15
C GLY A 15 5.21 7.37 -3.95
N PRO A 16 4.03 7.69 -4.50
CA PRO A 16 3.43 9.01 -4.34
C PRO A 16 2.81 9.20 -2.95
N SER A 17 2.55 10.45 -2.59
CA SER A 17 1.64 10.78 -1.49
C SER A 17 0.41 11.46 -2.06
N THR A 18 -0.78 11.03 -1.66
CA THR A 18 -2.05 11.67 -2.02
C THR A 18 -2.70 12.30 -0.80
N THR A 19 -3.37 13.43 -1.03
CA THR A 19 -4.24 14.06 -0.04
C THR A 19 -5.65 14.09 -0.61
N ALA A 20 -6.65 13.79 0.19
CA ALA A 20 -8.05 13.64 -0.16
C ALA A 20 -8.47 12.26 -0.70
N ALA A 21 -9.71 11.90 -0.36
CA ALA A 21 -10.33 10.62 -0.73
C ALA A 21 -10.34 10.41 -2.26
N ASN A 22 -10.78 11.40 -3.03
CA ASN A 22 -10.91 11.27 -4.49
C ASN A 22 -9.57 11.01 -5.15
N ARG A 23 -8.50 11.74 -4.79
CA ARG A 23 -7.17 11.50 -5.35
C ARG A 23 -6.62 10.12 -5.00
N SER A 24 -6.87 9.67 -3.77
CA SER A 24 -6.49 8.32 -3.35
C SER A 24 -7.27 7.26 -4.13
N CYS A 25 -8.58 7.42 -4.33
CA CYS A 25 -9.40 6.51 -5.14
C CYS A 25 -8.97 6.50 -6.60
N THR A 26 -8.71 7.66 -7.20
CA THR A 26 -8.23 7.76 -8.60
C THR A 26 -6.90 7.06 -8.75
N PHE A 27 -5.95 7.30 -7.84
CA PHE A 27 -4.68 6.57 -7.82
C PHE A 27 -4.93 5.07 -7.76
N TRP A 28 -5.75 4.60 -6.81
CA TRP A 28 -6.03 3.18 -6.60
C TRP A 28 -6.83 2.50 -7.73
N ALA A 29 -7.52 3.27 -8.58
CA ALA A 29 -8.30 2.77 -9.72
C ALA A 29 -7.55 2.81 -11.05
N ASP A 30 -6.45 3.57 -11.15
CA ASP A 30 -5.72 3.74 -12.40
C ASP A 30 -4.94 2.45 -12.75
N PRO A 31 -5.23 1.78 -13.88
CA PRO A 31 -4.52 0.56 -14.27
C PRO A 31 -3.02 0.77 -14.56
N ALA A 32 -2.58 1.99 -14.85
CA ALA A 32 -1.18 2.31 -15.12
C ALA A 32 -0.28 2.21 -13.88
N THR A 33 -0.86 2.27 -12.68
CA THR A 33 -0.15 2.21 -11.39
C THR A 33 0.39 0.82 -11.02
N ASN A 34 0.06 -0.21 -11.82
CA ASN A 34 0.58 -1.58 -11.67
C ASN A 34 0.39 -2.13 -10.24
N HIS A 35 -0.82 -1.93 -9.69
CA HIS A 35 -1.17 -2.37 -8.34
C HIS A 35 -0.95 -3.87 -8.12
N PRO A 36 -0.62 -4.27 -6.88
CA PRO A 36 -0.60 -5.67 -6.52
C PRO A 36 -1.96 -6.34 -6.79
N ILE A 37 -1.90 -7.54 -7.36
CA ILE A 37 -3.06 -8.38 -7.69
C ILE A 37 -3.80 -8.78 -6.41
N ALA A 38 -3.04 -8.96 -5.33
CA ALA A 38 -3.60 -9.26 -4.02
C ALA A 38 -2.84 -8.51 -2.91
N HIS A 39 -3.58 -8.15 -1.88
CA HIS A 39 -3.07 -7.64 -0.61
C HIS A 39 -3.58 -8.53 0.52
N HIS A 40 -2.68 -9.11 1.30
CA HIS A 40 -3.02 -9.76 2.54
C HIS A 40 -2.60 -8.85 3.69
N VAL A 41 -3.57 -8.47 4.54
CA VAL A 41 -3.33 -7.63 5.72
C VAL A 41 -3.56 -8.49 6.95
N THR A 42 -2.59 -8.51 7.86
CA THR A 42 -2.59 -9.37 9.05
C THR A 42 -1.99 -8.65 10.26
N ASN A 43 -2.07 -9.28 11.43
CA ASN A 43 -1.59 -8.74 12.71
C ASN A 43 -2.13 -7.33 12.98
N VAL A 44 -3.43 -7.14 12.74
CA VAL A 44 -4.09 -5.84 12.92
C VAL A 44 -4.19 -5.55 14.41
N VAL A 45 -3.56 -4.47 14.85
CA VAL A 45 -3.67 -3.91 16.20
C VAL A 45 -4.35 -2.56 16.10
N VAL A 46 -5.35 -2.33 16.93
CA VAL A 46 -6.09 -1.07 17.01
C VAL A 46 -5.98 -0.54 18.43
N THR A 47 -5.57 0.72 18.56
CA THR A 47 -5.51 1.43 19.84
C THR A 47 -6.26 2.75 19.73
N GLN A 48 -6.70 3.28 20.85
CA GLN A 48 -7.34 4.58 20.93
C GLN A 48 -6.64 5.40 22.01
N ASP A 49 -6.27 6.63 21.66
CA ASP A 49 -5.71 7.59 22.60
C ASP A 49 -6.84 8.29 23.37
N ASP A 50 -6.50 8.94 24.49
CA ASP A 50 -7.47 9.63 25.36
C ASP A 50 -8.25 10.74 24.64
N ASP A 51 -7.66 11.33 23.59
CA ASP A 51 -8.29 12.35 22.76
C ASP A 51 -9.30 11.78 21.73
N GLY A 52 -9.47 10.45 21.71
CA GLY A 52 -10.35 9.75 20.79
C GLY A 52 -9.72 9.38 19.44
N THR A 53 -8.44 9.67 19.22
CA THR A 53 -7.73 9.27 18.01
C THR A 53 -7.55 7.75 17.99
N VAL A 54 -8.02 7.11 16.91
CA VAL A 54 -7.90 5.66 16.74
C VAL A 54 -6.79 5.33 15.76
N TRP A 55 -5.78 4.61 16.25
CA TRP A 55 -4.62 4.17 15.50
C TRP A 55 -4.77 2.72 15.09
N GLY A 56 -4.32 2.41 13.87
CA GLY A 56 -4.22 1.05 13.35
C GLY A 56 -2.80 0.75 12.91
N ILE A 57 -2.24 -0.37 13.39
CA ILE A 57 -0.98 -0.92 12.90
C ILE A 57 -1.27 -2.31 12.32
N SER A 58 -0.72 -2.60 11.14
CA SER A 58 -0.83 -3.95 10.56
C SER A 58 0.37 -4.30 9.70
N LYS A 59 0.56 -5.59 9.44
CA LYS A 59 1.49 -6.09 8.43
C LYS A 59 0.72 -6.26 7.11
N VAL A 60 1.36 -5.90 6.01
CA VAL A 60 0.83 -6.15 4.66
C VAL A 60 1.82 -6.99 3.86
N ILE A 61 1.28 -7.93 3.11
CA ILE A 61 1.98 -8.72 2.10
C ILE A 61 1.24 -8.49 0.78
N SER A 62 1.99 -8.11 -0.25
CA SER A 62 1.46 -7.80 -1.57
C SER A 62 2.02 -8.78 -2.59
N HIS A 63 1.18 -9.24 -3.51
CA HIS A 63 1.56 -10.15 -4.58
C HIS A 63 1.27 -9.54 -5.95
N ARG A 64 2.20 -9.69 -6.91
CA ARG A 64 2.04 -9.26 -8.29
C ARG A 64 2.73 -10.24 -9.25
N VAL A 65 2.51 -10.08 -10.55
CA VAL A 65 3.28 -10.84 -11.56
C VAL A 65 4.76 -10.43 -11.49
N GLY A 66 5.64 -11.40 -11.27
CA GLY A 66 7.09 -11.20 -11.22
C GLY A 66 7.64 -10.67 -9.89
N GLY A 67 6.84 -10.66 -8.82
CA GLY A 67 7.34 -10.34 -7.48
C GLY A 67 6.25 -10.08 -6.46
N GLY A 68 6.67 -9.71 -5.26
CA GLY A 68 5.80 -9.31 -4.17
C GLY A 68 6.57 -8.42 -3.22
N GLY A 69 5.94 -7.99 -2.14
CA GLY A 69 6.60 -7.16 -1.13
C GLY A 69 5.86 -7.18 0.20
N SER A 70 6.51 -6.67 1.23
CA SER A 70 5.88 -6.52 2.54
C SER A 70 6.15 -5.15 3.15
N ALA A 71 5.18 -4.67 3.91
CA ALA A 71 5.26 -3.39 4.59
C ALA A 71 4.52 -3.43 5.93
N VAL A 72 4.69 -2.37 6.71
CA VAL A 72 3.86 -2.09 7.87
C VAL A 72 2.97 -0.92 7.51
N TYR A 73 1.65 -1.06 7.71
CA TYR A 73 0.75 0.07 7.62
C TYR A 73 0.59 0.69 9.00
N ARG A 74 0.81 2.00 9.07
CA ARG A 74 0.42 2.84 10.21
C ARG A 74 -0.71 3.73 9.75
N SER A 75 -1.88 3.61 10.36
CA SER A 75 -3.10 4.27 9.91
C SER A 75 -3.76 5.03 11.04
N VAL A 76 -4.43 6.13 10.71
CA VAL A 76 -5.43 6.76 11.58
C VAL A 76 -6.79 6.43 10.98
N VAL A 77 -7.72 5.98 11.82
CA VAL A 77 -9.11 5.71 11.42
C VAL A 77 -10.08 6.54 12.25
N ARG A 78 -11.22 6.87 11.67
CA ARG A 78 -12.27 7.64 12.32
C ARG A 78 -13.60 6.92 12.18
N ARG A 79 -14.37 6.90 13.26
CA ARG A 79 -15.76 6.47 13.22
C ARG A 79 -16.61 7.61 12.65
N THR A 80 -17.37 7.34 11.60
CA THR A 80 -18.33 8.28 11.01
C THR A 80 -19.74 7.67 11.07
N PRO A 81 -20.81 8.45 10.81
CA PRO A 81 -22.16 7.89 10.72
C PRO A 81 -22.30 6.74 9.71
N ALA A 82 -21.46 6.73 8.67
CA ALA A 82 -21.43 5.68 7.65
C ALA A 82 -20.44 4.53 7.99
N GLY A 83 -19.90 4.49 9.21
CA GLY A 83 -18.95 3.48 9.69
C GLY A 83 -17.50 3.98 9.74
N TRP A 84 -16.54 3.06 9.84
CA TRP A 84 -15.12 3.41 9.95
C TRP A 84 -14.54 3.89 8.62
N ARG A 85 -13.70 4.94 8.68
CA ARG A 85 -13.01 5.51 7.53
C ARG A 85 -11.53 5.74 7.84
N MET A 86 -10.67 5.58 6.85
CA MET A 86 -9.24 5.88 6.98
C MET A 86 -9.02 7.38 6.83
N ALA A 87 -8.46 8.00 7.88
CA ALA A 87 -8.08 9.42 7.89
C ALA A 87 -6.62 9.62 7.49
N GLY A 88 -5.77 8.65 7.74
CA GLY A 88 -4.36 8.71 7.37
C GLY A 88 -3.78 7.32 7.19
N ARG A 89 -2.81 7.17 6.29
CA ARG A 89 -1.92 6.01 6.25
C ARG A 89 -0.52 6.41 5.80
N VAL A 90 0.47 5.85 6.48
CA VAL A 90 1.86 5.81 6.04
C VAL A 90 2.26 4.34 5.92
N ALA A 91 2.97 4.00 4.84
CA ALA A 91 3.42 2.64 4.56
C ALA A 91 4.95 2.55 4.48
N PRO A 92 5.68 2.50 5.60
CA PRO A 92 7.10 2.16 5.58
C PRO A 92 7.35 0.75 5.01
N ILE A 93 8.34 0.63 4.10
CA ILE A 93 8.80 -0.67 3.61
C ILE A 93 9.34 -1.48 4.79
N ALA A 94 8.90 -2.75 4.88
CA ALA A 94 9.54 -3.73 5.73
C ALA A 94 10.63 -4.48 4.96
N ARG A 95 10.29 -5.14 3.84
CA ARG A 95 11.24 -5.82 2.94
C ARG A 95 10.73 -5.97 1.50
N ALA A 96 11.69 -5.96 0.55
CA ALA A 96 11.55 -6.34 -0.85
C ALA A 96 10.33 -5.72 -1.57
N TRP A 97 10.14 -4.41 -1.50
CA TRP A 97 9.07 -3.74 -2.24
C TRP A 97 9.48 -3.44 -3.67
N THR A 98 8.67 -3.87 -4.66
CA THR A 98 8.99 -3.70 -6.08
C THR A 98 7.90 -2.97 -6.87
N MET A 99 6.86 -2.43 -6.21
CA MET A 99 5.75 -1.77 -6.91
C MET A 99 6.22 -0.54 -7.70
N PHE A 100 7.12 0.25 -7.09
CA PHE A 100 7.68 1.47 -7.68
C PHE A 100 9.05 1.26 -8.32
N ARG A 101 9.53 0.01 -8.40
CA ARG A 101 10.79 -0.32 -9.08
C ARG A 101 10.51 -0.67 -10.55
N PRO A 102 11.41 -0.29 -11.48
CA PRO A 102 11.33 -0.74 -12.87
C PRO A 102 11.22 -2.27 -12.94
N ARG A 103 10.41 -2.77 -13.86
CA ARG A 103 10.37 -4.21 -14.15
C ARG A 103 11.78 -4.61 -14.60
N ALA A 104 12.39 -5.60 -13.93
CA ALA A 104 13.62 -6.18 -14.44
C ALA A 104 13.35 -6.71 -15.85
N GLU A 105 14.25 -6.42 -16.80
CA GLU A 105 14.14 -7.00 -18.15
C GLU A 105 14.05 -8.52 -18.04
N PRO A 106 13.23 -9.17 -18.90
CA PRO A 106 13.23 -10.62 -18.97
C PRO A 106 14.67 -11.08 -19.22
N ARG A 107 15.20 -11.96 -18.36
CA ARG A 107 16.47 -12.62 -18.68
C ARG A 107 16.29 -13.31 -20.02
N GLN A 108 17.10 -12.95 -21.01
CA GLN A 108 17.08 -13.66 -22.29
C GLN A 108 17.33 -15.15 -22.01
N PRO A 109 16.53 -16.05 -22.61
CA PRO A 109 16.81 -17.47 -22.49
C PRO A 109 18.23 -17.71 -22.98
N ARG A 110 19.04 -18.42 -22.17
CA ARG A 110 20.35 -18.88 -22.63
C ARG A 110 20.09 -19.75 -23.85
N LEU A 111 20.43 -19.26 -25.04
CA LEU A 111 20.51 -20.11 -26.22
C LEU A 111 21.46 -21.25 -25.83
N ALA A 112 20.93 -22.48 -25.82
CA ALA A 112 21.77 -23.65 -25.69
C ALA A 112 22.71 -23.63 -26.88
N SER A 113 23.99 -23.35 -26.64
CA SER A 113 25.05 -23.56 -27.61
C SER A 113 25.15 -25.06 -27.84
N GLY A 114 24.40 -25.57 -28.81
CA GLY A 114 24.56 -26.92 -29.32
C GLY A 114 25.89 -27.01 -30.06
N GLN A 115 26.78 -27.86 -29.54
CA GLN A 115 27.90 -28.45 -30.29
C GLN A 115 27.40 -29.68 -31.04
#